data_AF-A0A2A4U6G9-F1
#
_entry.id   AF-A0A2A4U6G9-F1
#
_cell.length_a   1.000
_cell.length_b   1.000
_cell.length_c   1.000
_cell.angle_alpha   90.00
_cell.angle_beta   90.00
_cell.angle_gamma   90.00
#
_symmetry.space_group_name_H-M   'P 1'
#
loop_
_entity.id
_entity.type
_entity.pdbx_description
1 polymer ?
#
loop_
_entity_poly.entity_id
_entity_poly.type
_entity_poly.pdbx_seq_one_letter_code
_entity_poly.pdbx_strand_id
1 'polypeptide(L)'
;MWAKNNGAKLEVYSAAKRKFVTEDTGFDNWDLDDYDLAPNGDVWALTLNPSTGLFRERNGTRKEYSVTGTTGYNDISVAADGTVYVVVFISGIRYLYFKAPNLEVFKKFSTFSGVRTVDIGPGGSIWIVDKDLQVRQWDGQAFVKITSVTFNAVDLAISKTNGTVYLIENSTSALHKWNAANKSFDKVIGTTVNFDSLAVDGDGRPWICNDTTPIIKRGK
;
A
#
# COMPACT_ATOMS: atom_id res chain seq x y z
N MET A 1 -13.44 -1.06 0.43
CA MET A 1 -12.29 -0.97 1.34
C MET A 1 -12.14 -2.33 1.99
N TRP A 2 -10.94 -2.88 1.97
CA TRP A 2 -10.62 -4.14 2.63
C TRP A 2 -9.80 -3.86 3.89
N ALA A 3 -9.88 -4.75 4.86
CA ALA A 3 -9.11 -4.71 6.10
C ALA A 3 -8.69 -6.12 6.49
N LYS A 4 -7.54 -6.25 7.15
CA LYS A 4 -7.12 -7.49 7.80
C LYS A 4 -7.61 -7.47 9.24
N ASN A 5 -8.23 -8.55 9.69
CA ASN A 5 -8.55 -8.77 11.09
C ASN A 5 -7.42 -9.58 11.76
N ASN A 6 -7.14 -9.31 13.05
CA ASN A 6 -6.18 -10.05 13.88
C ASN A 6 -6.48 -11.55 13.99
N GLY A 7 -7.66 -12.00 13.55
CA GLY A 7 -8.01 -13.42 13.37
C GLY A 7 -7.59 -14.03 12.03
N ALA A 8 -6.65 -13.42 11.29
CA ALA A 8 -6.11 -13.91 10.02
C ALA A 8 -7.18 -14.12 8.93
N LYS A 9 -8.17 -13.22 8.90
CA LYS A 9 -9.17 -13.13 7.83
C LYS A 9 -9.17 -11.74 7.21
N LEU A 10 -9.46 -11.70 5.92
CA LEU A 10 -9.74 -10.46 5.21
C LEU A 10 -11.23 -10.12 5.33
N GLU A 11 -11.51 -8.84 5.53
CA GLU A 11 -12.86 -8.31 5.64
C GLU A 11 -13.06 -7.16 4.66
N VAL A 12 -14.26 -7.04 4.12
CA VAL A 12 -14.65 -5.93 3.25
C VAL A 12 -15.67 -5.03 3.94
N TYR A 13 -15.50 -3.72 3.80
CA TYR A 13 -16.48 -2.77 4.30
C TYR A 13 -17.77 -2.83 3.47
N SER A 14 -18.87 -3.25 4.10
CA SER A 14 -20.20 -3.21 3.52
C SER A 14 -20.85 -1.85 3.81
N ALA A 15 -21.05 -1.03 2.78
CA ALA A 15 -21.75 0.25 2.91
C ALA A 15 -23.21 0.08 3.38
N ALA A 16 -23.89 -0.98 2.92
CA ALA A 16 -25.26 -1.30 3.31
C ALA A 16 -25.37 -1.65 4.81
N LYS A 17 -24.43 -2.46 5.32
CA LYS A 17 -24.41 -2.89 6.74
C LYS A 17 -23.64 -1.92 7.65
N ARG A 18 -22.93 -0.95 7.06
CA ARG A 18 -22.05 0.01 7.73
C ARG A 18 -21.00 -0.65 8.64
N LYS A 19 -20.52 -1.83 8.27
CA LYS A 19 -19.52 -2.59 9.01
C LYS A 19 -18.66 -3.43 8.06
N PHE A 20 -17.49 -3.84 8.54
CA PHE A 20 -16.71 -4.88 7.90
C PHE A 20 -17.43 -6.22 8.00
N VAL A 21 -17.39 -6.98 6.92
CA VAL A 21 -17.88 -8.35 6.83
C VAL A 21 -16.77 -9.23 6.32
N THR A 22 -16.62 -10.41 6.92
CA THR A 22 -15.65 -11.39 6.49
C THR A 22 -15.93 -11.82 5.05
N GLU A 23 -14.86 -11.88 4.26
CA GLU A 23 -14.86 -12.49 2.94
C GLU A 23 -13.92 -13.71 3.01
N ASP A 24 -14.41 -14.85 2.56
CA ASP A 24 -13.58 -16.06 2.52
C ASP A 24 -12.61 -15.95 1.34
N THR A 25 -11.33 -16.06 1.63
CA THR A 25 -10.26 -15.96 0.64
C THR A 25 -9.38 -17.20 0.72
N GLY A 26 -8.54 -17.40 -0.29
CA GLY A 26 -7.49 -18.42 -0.17
C GLY A 26 -6.44 -18.08 0.90
N PHE A 27 -6.53 -16.96 1.62
CA PHE A 27 -5.66 -16.58 2.74
C PHE A 27 -6.30 -16.75 4.11
N ASP A 28 -7.42 -17.46 4.22
CA ASP A 28 -8.03 -17.74 5.52
C ASP A 28 -7.03 -18.45 6.46
N ASN A 29 -6.86 -17.90 7.67
CA ASN A 29 -5.90 -18.32 8.69
C ASN A 29 -4.43 -18.10 8.32
N TRP A 30 -4.14 -17.18 7.39
CA TRP A 30 -2.78 -16.74 7.08
C TRP A 30 -2.52 -15.37 7.70
N ASP A 31 -1.39 -15.22 8.37
CA ASP A 31 -0.92 -13.89 8.76
C ASP A 31 -0.35 -13.21 7.53
N LEU A 32 -1.03 -12.16 7.10
CA LEU A 32 -0.55 -11.28 6.05
C LEU A 32 0.29 -10.16 6.69
N ASP A 33 1.43 -9.85 6.12
CA ASP A 33 2.18 -8.63 6.45
C ASP A 33 1.47 -7.43 5.80
N ASP A 34 1.15 -7.57 4.52
CA ASP A 34 0.52 -6.54 3.70
C ASP A 34 -0.17 -7.18 2.48
N TYR A 35 -1.09 -6.47 1.83
CA TYR A 35 -1.85 -6.98 0.70
C TYR A 35 -2.49 -5.86 -0.13
N ASP A 36 -2.74 -6.16 -1.40
CA ASP A 36 -3.55 -5.31 -2.25
C ASP A 36 -4.30 -6.11 -3.32
N LEU A 37 -5.37 -5.51 -3.84
CA LEU A 37 -6.30 -6.14 -4.76
C LEU A 37 -6.10 -5.67 -6.19
N ALA A 38 -6.03 -6.65 -7.09
CA ALA A 38 -6.08 -6.40 -8.52
C ALA A 38 -7.53 -6.18 -8.99
N PRO A 39 -7.73 -5.43 -10.10
CA PRO A 39 -9.06 -5.19 -10.67
C PRO A 39 -9.85 -6.45 -11.05
N ASN A 40 -9.15 -7.56 -11.28
CA ASN A 40 -9.75 -8.86 -11.63
C ASN A 40 -10.17 -9.70 -10.41
N GLY A 41 -10.02 -9.15 -9.19
CA GLY A 41 -10.35 -9.83 -7.94
C GLY A 41 -9.20 -10.64 -7.34
N ASP A 42 -8.01 -10.65 -7.93
CA ASP A 42 -6.86 -11.29 -7.29
C ASP A 42 -6.49 -10.56 -6.00
N VAL A 43 -6.21 -11.34 -4.97
CA VAL A 43 -5.54 -10.85 -3.76
C VAL A 43 -4.05 -11.10 -3.93
N TRP A 44 -3.25 -10.04 -3.96
CA TRP A 44 -1.80 -10.12 -3.86
C TRP A 44 -1.41 -9.82 -2.43
N ALA A 45 -0.64 -10.71 -1.80
CA ALA A 45 -0.31 -10.59 -0.39
C ALA A 45 1.15 -10.93 -0.10
N LEU A 46 1.71 -10.16 0.82
CA LEU A 46 2.90 -10.49 1.59
C LEU A 46 2.45 -11.24 2.83
N THR A 47 3.11 -12.35 3.13
CA THR A 47 2.68 -13.32 4.14
C THR A 47 3.78 -13.53 5.17
N LEU A 48 3.40 -13.87 6.40
CA LEU A 48 4.29 -14.17 7.52
C LEU A 48 4.15 -15.63 7.99
N ASN A 49 2.91 -16.13 8.10
CA ASN A 49 2.58 -17.46 8.61
C ASN A 49 1.41 -18.04 7.77
N PRO A 50 1.43 -19.31 7.35
CA PRO A 50 2.42 -20.38 7.60
C PRO A 50 3.64 -20.36 6.70
N SER A 51 3.64 -19.52 5.67
CA SER A 51 4.81 -19.30 4.84
C SER A 51 5.09 -17.82 4.77
N THR A 52 6.36 -17.43 4.82
CA THR A 52 6.77 -16.06 4.57
C THR A 52 7.08 -15.90 3.09
N GLY A 53 6.38 -15.02 2.39
CA GLY A 53 6.59 -14.84 0.96
C GLY A 53 5.57 -13.94 0.27
N LEU A 54 5.66 -13.89 -1.06
CA LEU A 54 4.77 -13.15 -1.93
C LEU A 54 3.85 -14.12 -2.66
N PHE A 55 2.54 -13.97 -2.47
CA PHE A 55 1.54 -14.86 -3.03
C PHE A 55 0.47 -14.08 -3.78
N ARG A 56 -0.06 -14.71 -4.84
CA ARG A 56 -1.33 -14.32 -5.43
C ARG A 56 -2.36 -15.39 -5.20
N GLU A 57 -3.53 -14.99 -4.74
CA GLU A 57 -4.73 -15.81 -4.62
C GLU A 57 -5.75 -15.41 -5.70
N ARG A 58 -6.35 -16.43 -6.32
CA ARG A 58 -7.49 -16.28 -7.23
C ARG A 58 -8.44 -17.46 -7.03
N ASN A 59 -9.68 -17.18 -6.64
CA ASN A 59 -10.76 -18.17 -6.48
C ASN A 59 -10.35 -19.39 -5.62
N GLY A 60 -9.75 -19.13 -4.45
CA GLY A 60 -9.21 -20.12 -3.51
C GLY A 60 -7.85 -20.69 -3.89
N THR A 61 -7.31 -20.37 -5.08
CA THR A 61 -6.03 -20.93 -5.55
C THR A 61 -4.89 -19.96 -5.35
N ARG A 62 -3.94 -20.32 -4.48
CA ARG A 62 -2.70 -19.57 -4.23
C ARG A 62 -1.59 -19.99 -5.20
N LYS A 63 -0.79 -19.02 -5.65
CA LYS A 63 0.48 -19.22 -6.37
C LYS A 63 1.54 -18.33 -5.73
N GLU A 64 2.68 -18.91 -5.41
CA GLU A 64 3.84 -18.18 -4.90
C GLU A 64 4.61 -17.54 -6.05
N TYR A 65 5.16 -16.35 -5.79
CA TYR A 65 6.06 -15.63 -6.66
C TYR A 65 7.34 -15.28 -5.90
N SER A 66 8.46 -15.25 -6.61
CA SER A 66 9.74 -14.87 -6.03
C SER A 66 10.57 -13.98 -6.94
N VAL A 67 11.46 -13.21 -6.32
CA VAL A 67 12.51 -12.44 -6.99
C VAL A 67 13.85 -13.05 -6.60
N THR A 68 14.69 -13.37 -7.59
CA THR A 68 16.01 -13.98 -7.34
C THR A 68 16.85 -13.14 -6.39
N GLY A 69 17.37 -13.77 -5.33
CA GLY A 69 18.21 -13.12 -4.33
C GLY A 69 17.46 -12.29 -3.29
N THR A 70 16.12 -12.33 -3.29
CA THR A 70 15.33 -11.71 -2.22
C THR A 70 15.57 -12.39 -0.88
N THR A 71 15.59 -11.59 0.19
CA THR A 71 15.52 -12.06 1.58
C THR A 71 14.22 -11.61 2.26
N GLY A 72 13.29 -11.02 1.51
CA GLY A 72 12.02 -10.55 2.03
C GLY A 72 11.38 -9.45 1.16
N TYR A 73 10.16 -9.11 1.56
CA TYR A 73 9.34 -8.07 0.96
C TYR A 73 8.94 -7.07 2.05
N ASN A 74 8.53 -5.86 1.65
CA ASN A 74 8.17 -4.81 2.62
C ASN A 74 6.82 -4.15 2.38
N ASP A 75 6.36 -4.08 1.14
CA ASP A 75 5.13 -3.41 0.77
C ASP A 75 4.68 -3.87 -0.63
N ILE A 76 3.38 -3.83 -0.90
CA ILE A 76 2.78 -4.22 -2.18
C ILE A 76 1.64 -3.28 -2.59
N SER A 77 1.62 -2.90 -3.87
CA SER A 77 0.51 -2.15 -4.46
C SER A 77 0.24 -2.62 -5.89
N VAL A 78 -1.03 -2.66 -6.27
CA VAL A 78 -1.53 -3.13 -7.56
C VAL A 78 -2.22 -1.98 -8.28
N ALA A 79 -1.67 -1.64 -9.45
CA ALA A 79 -2.19 -0.62 -10.31
C ALA A 79 -3.56 -1.00 -10.92
N ALA A 80 -4.28 0.01 -11.42
CA ALA A 80 -5.59 -0.18 -12.07
C ALA A 80 -5.55 -1.01 -13.37
N ASP A 81 -4.38 -1.20 -13.97
CA ASP A 81 -4.18 -2.10 -15.12
C ASP A 81 -3.82 -3.54 -14.70
N GLY A 82 -3.73 -3.81 -13.39
CA GLY A 82 -3.33 -5.09 -12.82
C GLY A 82 -1.82 -5.29 -12.70
N THR A 83 -0.99 -4.29 -13.02
CA THR A 83 0.45 -4.33 -12.75
C THR A 83 0.69 -4.31 -11.25
N VAL A 84 1.42 -5.31 -10.76
CA VAL A 84 1.75 -5.47 -9.34
C VAL A 84 3.12 -4.86 -9.09
N TYR A 85 3.24 -4.03 -8.06
CA TYR A 85 4.46 -3.41 -7.59
C TYR A 85 4.77 -3.92 -6.20
N VAL A 86 6.03 -4.33 -5.97
CA VAL A 86 6.47 -4.89 -4.69
C VAL A 86 7.80 -4.27 -4.29
N VAL A 87 7.92 -3.88 -3.02
CA VAL A 87 9.19 -3.49 -2.43
C VAL A 87 9.93 -4.75 -1.98
N VAL A 88 11.07 -5.02 -2.61
CA VAL A 88 11.86 -6.24 -2.43
C VAL A 88 13.17 -5.92 -1.73
N PHE A 89 13.51 -6.71 -0.71
CA PHE A 89 14.76 -6.60 0.03
C PHE A 89 15.82 -7.56 -0.55
N ILE A 90 16.93 -7.00 -1.05
CA ILE A 90 18.04 -7.74 -1.66
C ILE A 90 19.34 -7.20 -1.08
N SER A 91 20.13 -8.06 -0.43
CA SER A 91 21.44 -7.71 0.14
C SER A 91 21.41 -6.47 1.03
N GLY A 92 20.39 -6.34 1.89
CA GLY A 92 20.28 -5.20 2.81
C GLY A 92 19.65 -3.94 2.19
N ILE A 93 19.26 -3.96 0.92
CA ILE A 93 18.76 -2.79 0.19
C ILE A 93 17.36 -3.08 -0.37
N ARG A 94 16.45 -2.13 -0.20
CA ARG A 94 15.09 -2.19 -0.75
C ARG A 94 15.02 -1.59 -2.15
N TYR A 95 14.38 -2.29 -3.07
CA TYR A 95 14.15 -1.84 -4.44
C TYR A 95 12.70 -2.08 -4.84
N LEU A 96 12.17 -1.24 -5.73
CA LEU A 96 10.86 -1.48 -6.33
C LEU A 96 10.99 -2.45 -7.50
N TYR A 97 10.17 -3.50 -7.49
CA TYR A 97 9.97 -4.43 -8.59
C TYR A 97 8.53 -4.32 -9.08
N PHE A 98 8.30 -4.69 -10.34
CA PHE A 98 6.96 -4.76 -10.91
C PHE A 98 6.74 -6.05 -11.70
N LYS A 99 5.48 -6.46 -11.82
CA LYS A 99 5.02 -7.54 -12.69
C LYS A 99 3.77 -7.08 -13.42
N ALA A 100 3.91 -6.80 -14.71
CA ALA A 100 2.78 -6.53 -15.58
C ALA A 100 1.88 -7.79 -15.72
N PRO A 101 0.58 -7.63 -16.05
CA PRO A 101 -0.35 -8.76 -16.15
C PRO A 101 0.11 -9.89 -17.08
N ASN A 102 0.81 -9.54 -18.16
CA ASN A 102 1.32 -10.45 -19.19
C ASN A 102 2.71 -11.05 -18.88
N LEU A 103 3.33 -10.71 -17.75
CA LEU A 103 4.61 -11.26 -17.33
C LEU A 103 4.42 -12.34 -16.28
N GLU A 104 5.27 -13.37 -16.29
CA GLU A 104 5.29 -14.39 -15.23
C GLU A 104 6.27 -14.04 -14.09
N VAL A 105 7.25 -13.18 -14.36
CA VAL A 105 8.32 -12.81 -13.42
C VAL A 105 8.30 -11.32 -13.12
N PHE A 106 8.71 -10.98 -11.90
CA PHE A 106 8.95 -9.60 -11.49
C PHE A 106 10.24 -9.07 -12.11
N LYS A 107 10.22 -7.81 -12.53
CA LYS A 107 11.37 -7.07 -13.06
C LYS A 107 11.65 -5.89 -12.17
N LYS A 108 12.93 -5.54 -12.01
CA LYS A 108 13.32 -4.35 -11.28
C LYS A 108 12.75 -3.12 -11.98
N PHE A 109 12.00 -2.28 -11.26
CA PHE A 109 11.32 -1.12 -11.84
C PHE A 109 12.30 0.01 -12.13
N SER A 110 13.17 0.33 -11.16
CA SER A 110 14.19 1.37 -11.31
C SER A 110 15.44 1.04 -10.48
N THR A 111 16.51 1.81 -10.66
CA THR A 111 17.74 1.71 -9.87
C THR A 111 17.66 2.37 -8.50
N PHE A 112 16.60 3.14 -8.23
CA PHE A 112 16.42 3.83 -6.95
C PHE A 112 16.42 2.82 -5.79
N SER A 113 17.28 3.06 -4.81
CA SER A 113 17.46 2.22 -3.64
C SER A 113 16.83 2.86 -2.40
N GLY A 114 16.37 2.02 -1.49
CA GLY A 114 15.76 2.46 -0.24
C GLY A 114 14.30 2.85 -0.37
N VAL A 115 13.51 2.19 -1.23
CA VAL A 115 12.05 2.30 -1.18
C VAL A 115 11.55 1.67 0.12
N ARG A 116 10.73 2.36 0.91
CA ARG A 116 10.15 1.80 2.14
C ARG A 116 8.71 1.34 1.91
N THR A 117 7.89 2.23 1.35
CA THR A 117 6.51 1.97 0.94
C THR A 117 6.25 2.58 -0.43
N VAL A 118 5.27 2.03 -1.16
CA VAL A 118 4.84 2.41 -2.50
C VAL A 118 3.31 2.34 -2.61
N ASP A 119 2.71 3.31 -3.30
CA ASP A 119 1.34 3.14 -3.78
C ASP A 119 1.16 3.70 -5.19
N ILE A 120 0.18 3.13 -5.91
CA ILE A 120 -0.03 3.34 -7.34
C ILE A 120 -1.43 3.92 -7.60
N GLY A 121 -1.45 5.14 -8.10
CA GLY A 121 -2.66 5.84 -8.51
C GLY A 121 -3.06 5.60 -9.98
N PRO A 122 -4.12 6.29 -10.43
CA PRO A 122 -4.57 6.28 -11.82
C PRO A 122 -3.44 6.65 -12.78
N GLY A 123 -3.44 6.03 -13.97
CA GLY A 123 -2.44 6.30 -15.01
C GLY A 123 -1.00 5.89 -14.63
N GLY A 124 -0.82 5.08 -13.59
CA GLY A 124 0.50 4.65 -13.12
C GLY A 124 1.24 5.74 -12.34
N SER A 125 0.52 6.65 -11.67
CA SER A 125 1.13 7.60 -10.73
C SER A 125 1.75 6.86 -9.55
N ILE A 126 3.08 6.80 -9.48
CA ILE A 126 3.81 6.07 -8.43
C ILE A 126 4.34 7.04 -7.39
N TRP A 127 3.95 6.83 -6.14
CA TRP A 127 4.50 7.55 -4.99
C TRP A 127 5.18 6.57 -4.06
N ILE A 128 6.23 7.03 -3.40
CA ILE A 128 6.94 6.27 -2.39
C ILE A 128 7.23 7.13 -1.17
N VAL A 129 7.38 6.48 -0.02
CA VAL A 129 8.22 6.98 1.05
C VAL A 129 9.51 6.17 1.03
N ASP A 130 10.65 6.86 1.07
CA ASP A 130 11.95 6.22 1.07
C ASP A 130 12.42 5.81 2.50
N LYS A 131 13.59 5.18 2.58
CA LYS A 131 14.21 4.71 3.83
C LYS A 131 14.52 5.86 4.81
N ASP A 132 14.64 7.08 4.31
CA ASP A 132 14.91 8.30 5.08
C ASP A 132 13.59 9.04 5.39
N LEU A 133 12.45 8.37 5.20
CA LEU A 133 11.09 8.84 5.45
C LEU A 133 10.70 10.06 4.59
N GLN A 134 11.34 10.21 3.42
CA GLN A 134 11.05 11.29 2.48
C GLN A 134 10.03 10.85 1.44
N VAL A 135 9.07 11.73 1.15
CA VAL A 135 8.05 11.51 0.12
C VAL A 135 8.64 11.79 -1.26
N ARG A 136 8.43 10.88 -2.20
CA ARG A 136 8.87 11.02 -3.59
C ARG A 136 7.79 10.59 -4.56
N GLN A 137 7.81 11.18 -5.75
CA GLN A 137 6.96 10.79 -6.86
C GLN A 137 7.82 10.41 -8.06
N TRP A 138 7.39 9.40 -8.82
CA TRP A 138 7.98 9.07 -10.11
C TRP A 138 7.60 10.11 -11.16
N ASP A 139 8.59 10.68 -11.85
CA ASP A 139 8.39 11.69 -12.90
C ASP A 139 8.43 11.11 -14.34
N GLY A 140 8.54 9.79 -14.47
CA GLY A 140 8.78 9.10 -15.75
C GLY A 140 10.22 8.60 -15.91
N GLN A 141 11.17 9.12 -15.12
CA GLN A 141 12.61 8.80 -15.21
C GLN A 141 13.24 8.48 -13.84
N ALA A 142 12.84 9.18 -12.79
CA ALA A 142 13.39 9.03 -11.45
C ALA A 142 12.34 9.32 -10.35
N PHE A 143 12.64 8.87 -9.14
CA PHE A 143 11.89 9.27 -7.94
C PHE A 143 12.38 10.63 -7.42
N VAL A 144 11.59 11.66 -7.66
CA VAL A 144 11.89 13.05 -7.28
C VAL A 144 11.28 13.35 -5.92
N LYS A 145 12.08 13.95 -5.03
CA LYS A 145 11.61 14.37 -3.70
C LYS A 145 10.58 15.48 -3.82
N ILE A 146 9.49 15.35 -3.06
CA ILE A 146 8.50 16.41 -2.89
C ILE A 146 9.01 17.38 -1.82
N THR A 147 9.65 18.47 -2.24
CA THR A 147 10.38 19.38 -1.35
C THR A 147 9.50 20.22 -0.42
N SER A 148 8.21 20.35 -0.74
CA SER A 148 7.22 20.99 0.13
C SER A 148 6.90 20.16 1.38
N VAL A 149 7.24 18.87 1.39
CA VAL A 149 7.14 18.02 2.59
C VAL A 149 8.41 18.22 3.43
N THR A 150 8.25 18.93 4.55
CA THR A 150 9.35 19.30 5.47
C THR A 150 9.41 18.42 6.72
N PHE A 151 8.57 17.39 6.80
CA PHE A 151 8.50 16.42 7.88
C PHE A 151 8.72 15.00 7.32
N ASN A 152 8.93 14.04 8.22
CA ASN A 152 9.07 12.64 7.85
C ASN A 152 7.69 11.98 7.74
N ALA A 153 7.47 11.16 6.72
CA ALA A 153 6.26 10.38 6.54
C ALA A 153 6.52 8.89 6.83
N VAL A 154 5.54 8.17 7.36
CA VAL A 154 5.63 6.72 7.62
C VAL A 154 4.80 5.88 6.67
N ASP A 155 3.80 6.47 6.04
CA ASP A 155 2.90 5.74 5.16
C ASP A 155 2.26 6.72 4.15
N LEU A 156 1.81 6.20 3.01
CA LEU A 156 1.11 6.94 1.99
C LEU A 156 0.08 6.05 1.29
N ALA A 157 -1.02 6.64 0.84
CA ALA A 157 -1.96 5.92 -0.01
C ALA A 157 -2.63 6.85 -1.02
N ILE A 158 -3.03 6.28 -2.14
CA ILE A 158 -3.60 6.93 -3.31
C ILE A 158 -4.92 6.25 -3.65
N SER A 159 -5.96 7.04 -3.89
CA SER A 159 -7.17 6.52 -4.50
C SER A 159 -6.85 6.00 -5.90
N LYS A 160 -7.01 4.70 -6.13
CA LYS A 160 -6.83 4.06 -7.44
C LYS A 160 -7.74 4.63 -8.54
N THR A 161 -8.80 5.35 -8.17
CA THR A 161 -9.79 5.90 -9.11
C THR A 161 -9.59 7.39 -9.37
N ASN A 162 -9.49 8.21 -8.33
CA ASN A 162 -9.46 9.67 -8.49
C ASN A 162 -8.10 10.32 -8.19
N GLY A 163 -7.09 9.53 -7.80
CA GLY A 163 -5.73 10.01 -7.58
C GLY A 163 -5.56 10.89 -6.33
N THR A 164 -6.56 10.94 -5.45
CA THR A 164 -6.41 11.61 -4.14
C THR A 164 -5.33 10.90 -3.34
N VAL A 165 -4.30 11.65 -2.90
CA VAL A 165 -3.18 11.12 -2.12
C VAL A 165 -3.27 11.62 -0.68
N TYR A 166 -3.05 10.72 0.26
CA TYR A 166 -2.85 11.03 1.67
C TYR A 166 -1.53 10.43 2.16
N LEU A 167 -1.02 10.97 3.26
CA LEU A 167 0.12 10.40 3.98
C LEU A 167 -0.05 10.53 5.50
N ILE A 168 0.73 9.75 6.25
CA ILE A 168 0.84 9.83 7.69
C ILE A 168 2.20 10.44 8.06
N GLU A 169 2.20 11.53 8.83
CA GLU A 169 3.41 12.11 9.40
C GLU A 169 3.94 11.27 10.56
N ASN A 170 5.24 10.96 10.55
CA ASN A 170 5.91 10.09 11.53
C ASN A 170 5.82 10.64 12.97
N SER A 171 6.07 11.93 13.17
CA SER A 171 6.22 12.52 14.51
C SER A 171 4.92 12.71 15.26
N THR A 172 3.82 12.93 14.54
CA THR A 172 2.54 13.34 15.14
C THR A 172 1.39 12.43 14.77
N SER A 173 1.62 11.41 13.92
CA SER A 173 0.57 10.64 13.25
C SER A 173 -0.47 11.54 12.58
N ALA A 174 -0.11 12.75 12.15
CA ALA A 174 -1.04 13.63 11.47
C ALA A 174 -1.31 13.10 10.06
N LEU A 175 -2.58 13.12 9.66
CA LEU A 175 -2.96 12.85 8.28
C LEU A 175 -2.77 14.13 7.45
N HIS A 176 -2.14 14.01 6.30
CA HIS A 176 -2.04 15.11 5.34
C HIS A 176 -2.58 14.68 3.97
N LYS A 177 -3.16 15.62 3.23
CA LYS A 177 -3.73 15.41 1.90
C LYS A 177 -2.91 16.15 0.85
N TRP A 178 -2.61 15.51 -0.27
CA TRP A 178 -1.97 16.17 -1.40
C TRP A 178 -2.88 17.21 -2.03
N ASN A 179 -2.31 18.40 -2.25
CA ASN A 179 -2.92 19.49 -2.98
C ASN A 179 -2.10 19.73 -4.25
N ALA A 180 -2.66 19.31 -5.39
CA ALA A 180 -1.99 19.42 -6.67
C ALA A 180 -1.79 20.88 -7.12
N ALA A 181 -2.61 21.82 -6.64
CA ALA A 181 -2.56 23.22 -7.06
C ALA A 181 -1.31 23.95 -6.52
N ASN A 182 -0.92 23.67 -5.28
CA ASN A 182 0.26 24.26 -4.64
C ASN A 182 1.44 23.28 -4.52
N LYS A 183 1.26 22.03 -4.98
CA LYS A 183 2.23 20.95 -4.87
C LYS A 183 2.71 20.72 -3.43
N SER A 184 1.79 20.77 -2.47
CA SER A 184 2.08 20.49 -1.06
C SER A 184 1.10 19.50 -0.43
N PHE A 185 1.46 19.02 0.76
CA PHE A 185 0.57 18.26 1.61
C PHE A 185 -0.04 19.18 2.67
N ASP A 186 -1.36 19.29 2.66
CA ASP A 186 -2.11 20.10 3.60
C ASP A 186 -2.57 19.21 4.76
N LYS A 187 -2.33 19.64 6.01
CA LYS A 187 -2.74 18.90 7.20
C LYS A 187 -4.26 18.77 7.28
N VAL A 188 -4.76 17.56 7.47
CA VAL A 188 -6.18 17.28 7.69
C VAL A 188 -6.51 17.53 9.17
N ILE A 189 -7.34 18.54 9.43
CA ILE A 189 -7.74 18.95 10.78
C ILE A 189 -8.60 17.85 11.44
N GLY A 190 -8.41 17.65 12.75
CA GLY A 190 -9.26 16.76 13.57
C GLY A 190 -8.77 15.32 13.69
N THR A 191 -7.55 15.02 13.24
CA THR A 191 -6.90 13.73 13.47
C THR A 191 -6.20 13.73 14.84
N THR A 192 -6.78 13.05 15.84
CA THR A 192 -6.28 13.00 17.23
C THR A 192 -5.96 11.58 17.70
N VAL A 193 -5.83 10.63 16.78
CA VAL A 193 -5.55 9.22 17.09
C VAL A 193 -4.21 8.89 16.48
N ASN A 194 -3.36 8.16 17.20
CA ASN A 194 -2.16 7.57 16.61
C ASN A 194 -2.61 6.49 15.63
N PHE A 195 -2.27 6.60 14.36
CA PHE A 195 -2.49 5.58 13.33
C PHE A 195 -1.19 5.33 12.59
N ASP A 196 -1.00 4.09 12.16
CA ASP A 196 0.20 3.57 11.50
C ASP A 196 -0.08 2.95 10.13
N SER A 197 -1.36 2.79 9.76
CA SER A 197 -1.76 2.34 8.42
C SER A 197 -2.83 3.23 7.80
N LEU A 198 -2.74 3.38 6.47
CA LEU A 198 -3.60 4.23 5.67
C LEU A 198 -4.06 3.50 4.39
N ALA A 199 -5.33 3.66 4.05
CA ALA A 199 -5.86 3.30 2.73
C ALA A 199 -6.80 4.39 2.23
N VAL A 200 -6.97 4.52 0.91
CA VAL A 200 -7.88 5.52 0.31
C VAL A 200 -8.87 4.81 -0.62
N ASP A 201 -10.16 5.05 -0.41
CA ASP A 201 -11.19 4.44 -1.25
C ASP A 201 -11.33 5.15 -2.63
N GLY A 202 -12.17 4.58 -3.51
CA GLY A 202 -12.41 5.13 -4.85
C GLY A 202 -13.03 6.55 -4.86
N ASP A 203 -13.71 6.95 -3.78
CA ASP A 203 -14.22 8.31 -3.60
C ASP A 203 -13.13 9.28 -3.12
N GLY A 204 -11.93 8.79 -2.80
CA GLY A 204 -10.84 9.58 -2.25
C GLY A 204 -10.95 9.81 -0.75
N ARG A 205 -11.68 8.97 -0.02
CA ARG A 205 -11.79 9.08 1.44
C ARG A 205 -10.73 8.22 2.12
N PRO A 206 -10.02 8.78 3.12
CA PRO A 206 -9.01 8.03 3.86
C PRO A 206 -9.66 7.10 4.88
N TRP A 207 -9.06 5.94 5.05
CA TRP A 207 -9.34 4.93 6.06
C TRP A 207 -8.05 4.73 6.84
N ILE A 208 -8.09 4.95 8.14
CA ILE A 208 -6.93 4.89 9.03
C ILE A 208 -7.13 3.83 10.10
N CYS A 209 -6.07 3.11 10.43
CA CYS A 209 -6.04 2.08 11.47
C CYS A 209 -4.91 2.34 12.46
N ASN A 210 -5.10 1.87 13.69
CA ASN A 210 -4.02 1.67 14.65
C ASN A 210 -3.95 0.17 14.94
N ASP A 211 -2.86 -0.47 14.56
CA ASP A 211 -2.76 -1.93 14.66
C ASP A 211 -2.71 -2.45 16.11
N THR A 212 -2.32 -1.60 17.07
CA THR A 212 -2.31 -1.95 18.51
C THR A 212 -3.69 -1.88 19.16
N THR A 213 -4.64 -1.14 18.57
CA THR A 213 -6.04 -1.08 19.01
C THR A 213 -6.89 -0.87 17.76
N PRO A 214 -7.31 -1.94 17.06
CA PRO A 214 -7.84 -1.86 15.70
C PRO A 214 -9.18 -1.11 15.68
N ILE A 215 -9.08 0.21 15.58
CA ILE A 215 -10.18 1.13 15.39
C ILE A 215 -10.00 1.68 13.98
N ILE A 216 -10.73 1.11 13.03
CA ILE A 216 -10.77 1.62 11.68
C ILE A 216 -11.69 2.84 11.66
N LYS A 217 -11.15 4.01 11.29
CA LYS A 217 -11.94 5.24 11.12
C LYS A 217 -11.99 5.65 9.66
N ARG A 218 -13.20 5.96 9.20
CA ARG A 218 -13.45 6.59 7.90
C ARG A 218 -13.36 8.10 8.04
N GLY A 219 -12.52 8.75 7.25
CA GLY A 219 -12.51 10.22 7.12
C GLY A 219 -13.83 10.74 6.56
N LYS A 220 -14.25 11.92 7.02
CA LYS A 220 -15.38 12.65 6.43
C LYS A 220 -14.92 13.50 5.26
#